data_AF-A0A3M1DXE3-F1
#
_entry.id   AF-A0A3M1DXE3-F1
#
_cell.length_a   1.000
_cell.length_b   1.000
_cell.length_c   1.000
_cell.angle_alpha   90.00
_cell.angle_beta   90.00
_cell.angle_gamma   90.00
#
_symmetry.space_group_name_H-M   'P 1'
#
loop_
_entity.id
_entity.type
_entity.pdbx_description
1 polymer ?
#
loop_
_entity_poly.entity_id
_entity_poly.type
_entity_poly.pdbx_seq_one_letter_code
_entity_poly.pdbx_strand_id
1 'polypeptide(L)'
;MHEIWCYGADACGDKVYLAVWGGGLLEYDRARNRWRDYRDPDGEMEIDLFRNDGLVHDVVASVACDRAGIVWVGTYFGLSTYDGRKWLNFMDHDPPVGGLASNFINFVTAHDGYGWIATDNGLNATDRKSWWTYRRDPNSGRGIVLERRPDGSIRQFTIDTIFPHNYLLGIAFQGDDIWVATEKGVSVGRRSRHALSTSTQMNVSRQ
;
A
#
# COMPACT_ATOMS: atom_id res chain seq x y z
N MET A 1 -0.89 7.65 -23.94
CA MET A 1 -0.80 9.09 -23.60
C MET A 1 0.18 9.18 -22.46
N HIS A 2 1.39 9.72 -22.66
CA HIS A 2 2.38 9.86 -21.58
C HIS A 2 2.13 11.19 -20.87
N GLU A 3 1.40 11.16 -19.76
CA GLU A 3 1.30 12.33 -18.87
C GLU A 3 2.38 12.18 -17.80
N ILE A 4 3.50 12.89 -17.96
CA ILE A 4 4.67 12.79 -17.06
C ILE A 4 4.47 13.51 -15.71
N TRP A 5 3.34 13.29 -15.06
CA TRP A 5 3.02 13.88 -13.77
C TRP A 5 3.66 13.01 -12.69
N CYS A 6 4.45 13.66 -11.83
CA CYS A 6 5.04 13.01 -10.66
C CYS A 6 4.04 13.08 -9.51
N TYR A 7 3.54 11.93 -9.06
CA TYR A 7 2.54 11.85 -7.99
C TYR A 7 3.17 11.70 -6.61
N GLY A 8 4.43 11.25 -6.53
CA GLY A 8 5.12 11.09 -5.27
C GLY A 8 6.60 10.86 -5.45
N ALA A 9 7.36 11.14 -4.39
CA ALA A 9 8.77 10.80 -4.31
C ALA A 9 9.12 10.39 -2.88
N ASP A 10 10.02 9.42 -2.74
CA ASP A 10 10.54 9.04 -1.44
C ASP A 10 12.03 8.68 -1.51
N ALA A 11 12.75 9.00 -0.45
CA ALA A 11 14.19 8.73 -0.33
C ALA A 11 14.41 7.36 0.32
N CYS A 12 15.35 6.60 -0.23
CA CYS A 12 15.67 5.25 0.19
C CYS A 12 17.20 5.09 0.23
N GLY A 13 17.81 5.53 1.34
CA GLY A 13 19.26 5.68 1.43
C GLY A 13 19.79 6.72 0.43
N ASP A 14 20.76 6.32 -0.40
CA ASP A 14 21.37 7.18 -1.43
C ASP A 14 20.52 7.33 -2.70
N LYS A 15 19.32 6.72 -2.72
CA LYS A 15 18.43 6.74 -3.87
C LYS A 15 17.19 7.57 -3.57
N VAL A 16 16.63 8.17 -4.62
CA VAL A 16 15.29 8.76 -4.59
C VAL A 16 14.45 8.03 -5.62
N TYR A 17 13.27 7.59 -5.21
CA TYR A 17 12.30 6.97 -6.09
C TYR A 17 11.16 7.95 -6.38
N LEU A 18 10.70 8.00 -7.63
CA LEU A 18 9.62 8.86 -8.08
C LEU A 18 8.52 8.01 -8.73
N ALA A 19 7.29 8.24 -8.29
CA ALA A 19 6.07 7.68 -8.87
C ALA A 19 5.62 8.56 -10.05
N VAL A 20 5.68 8.01 -11.26
CA VAL A 20 5.33 8.73 -12.48
C VAL A 20 4.14 8.05 -13.16
N TRP A 21 3.07 8.81 -13.40
CA TRP A 21 1.88 8.28 -14.04
C TRP A 21 2.16 7.97 -15.51
N GLY A 22 1.87 6.74 -15.95
CA GLY A 22 2.16 6.28 -17.31
C GLY A 22 3.66 6.27 -17.67
N GLY A 23 4.54 6.34 -16.67
CA GLY A 23 5.99 6.35 -16.82
C GLY A 23 6.73 5.42 -15.85
N GLY A 24 5.99 4.65 -15.05
CA GLY A 24 6.55 3.69 -14.13
C GLY A 24 7.20 4.32 -12.89
N LEU A 25 8.19 3.62 -12.36
CA LEU A 25 9.00 4.05 -11.22
C LEU A 25 10.35 4.56 -11.71
N LEU A 26 10.71 5.79 -11.38
CA LEU A 26 12.04 6.33 -11.63
C LEU A 26 12.91 6.23 -10.38
N GLU A 27 14.14 5.77 -10.55
CA GLU A 27 15.19 5.77 -9.53
C GLU A 27 16.26 6.80 -9.91
N TYR A 28 16.60 7.66 -8.95
CA TYR A 28 17.75 8.55 -9.01
C TYR A 28 18.78 8.14 -7.97
N ASP A 29 19.93 7.65 -8.43
CA ASP A 29 21.11 7.38 -7.61
C ASP A 29 21.86 8.69 -7.38
N ARG A 30 21.73 9.24 -6.16
CA ARG A 30 22.33 10.53 -5.79
C ARG A 30 23.85 10.46 -5.75
N ALA A 31 24.40 9.32 -5.37
CA ALA A 31 25.85 9.13 -5.23
C ALA A 31 26.54 9.09 -6.60
N ARG A 32 25.89 8.49 -7.60
CA ARG A 32 26.43 8.35 -8.96
C ARG A 32 25.89 9.37 -9.96
N ASN A 33 24.95 10.21 -9.54
CA ASN A 33 24.20 11.12 -10.40
C ASN A 33 23.63 10.41 -11.64
N ARG A 34 22.93 9.29 -11.42
CA ARG A 34 22.44 8.42 -12.50
C ARG A 34 20.95 8.13 -12.33
N TRP A 35 20.23 8.15 -13.44
CA TRP A 35 18.83 7.76 -13.52
C TRP A 35 18.68 6.33 -14.00
N ARG A 36 17.64 5.66 -13.52
CA ARG A 36 17.16 4.38 -14.02
C ARG A 36 15.65 4.36 -13.95
N ASP A 37 14.99 3.94 -15.02
CA ASP A 37 13.56 3.70 -15.03
C ASP A 37 13.22 2.21 -14.85
N TYR A 38 12.08 1.98 -14.25
CA TYR A 38 11.45 0.67 -14.09
C TYR A 38 10.04 0.78 -14.63
N ARG A 39 9.77 0.02 -15.69
CA ARG A 39 8.48 -0.05 -16.37
C ARG A 39 8.06 -1.51 -16.52
N ASP A 40 6.89 -1.73 -17.10
CA ASP A 40 6.52 -3.01 -17.68
C ASP A 40 7.71 -3.54 -18.53
N PRO A 41 8.20 -4.77 -18.28
CA PRO A 41 9.31 -5.35 -19.02
C PRO A 41 9.13 -5.42 -20.52
N ASP A 42 7.90 -5.55 -21.03
CA ASP A 42 7.63 -5.59 -22.47
C ASP A 42 7.43 -4.18 -23.08
N GLY A 43 7.28 -3.16 -22.23
CA GLY A 43 7.11 -1.76 -22.61
C GLY A 43 5.71 -1.39 -23.09
N GLU A 44 4.75 -2.31 -23.00
CA GLU A 44 3.35 -2.03 -23.25
C GLU A 44 2.69 -1.48 -21.98
N MET A 45 1.67 -0.64 -22.14
CA MET A 45 0.88 -0.12 -21.01
C MET A 45 -0.20 -1.13 -20.62
N GLU A 46 0.23 -2.32 -20.22
CA GLU A 46 -0.64 -3.41 -19.77
C GLU A 46 -0.27 -3.88 -18.36
N ILE A 47 -1.01 -4.86 -17.84
CA ILE A 47 -0.65 -5.51 -16.57
C ILE A 47 0.41 -6.55 -16.88
N ASP A 48 1.52 -6.52 -16.13
CA ASP A 48 2.55 -7.55 -16.18
C ASP A 48 1.93 -8.96 -15.98
N LEU A 49 1.97 -9.76 -17.04
CA LEU A 49 1.43 -11.12 -17.06
C LEU A 49 2.37 -12.14 -16.39
N PHE A 50 3.66 -11.80 -16.23
CA PHE A 50 4.69 -12.64 -15.64
C PHE A 50 5.05 -12.18 -14.23
N ARG A 51 4.19 -12.56 -13.28
CA ARG A 51 4.32 -12.27 -11.85
C ARG A 51 5.78 -12.17 -11.35
N ASN A 52 6.12 -10.99 -10.82
CA ASN A 52 7.38 -10.66 -10.14
C ASN A 52 8.61 -10.48 -11.04
N ASP A 53 8.45 -10.33 -12.36
CA ASP A 53 9.57 -10.03 -13.25
C ASP A 53 9.90 -8.52 -13.33
N GLY A 54 8.93 -7.68 -12.96
CA GLY A 54 9.04 -6.23 -13.00
C GLY A 54 7.99 -5.51 -12.15
N LEU A 55 7.79 -4.25 -12.52
CA LEU A 55 6.71 -3.42 -11.98
C LEU A 55 5.37 -3.93 -12.51
N VAL A 56 4.35 -4.03 -11.66
CA VAL A 56 3.05 -4.61 -12.06
C VAL A 56 2.31 -3.78 -13.13
N HIS A 57 2.56 -2.47 -13.17
CA HIS A 57 1.98 -1.56 -14.16
C HIS A 57 2.66 -0.18 -14.16
N ASP A 58 2.68 0.50 -15.31
CA ASP A 58 3.33 1.81 -15.51
C ASP A 58 2.58 3.02 -14.93
N VAL A 59 1.40 2.82 -14.36
CA VAL A 59 0.55 3.90 -13.84
C VAL A 59 0.77 3.97 -12.34
N VAL A 60 1.90 4.57 -11.95
CA VAL A 60 2.34 4.64 -10.56
C VAL A 60 1.73 5.87 -9.89
N ALA A 61 0.90 5.63 -8.88
CA ALA A 61 0.18 6.65 -8.13
C ALA A 61 0.93 7.09 -6.87
N SER A 62 1.75 6.21 -6.28
CA SER A 62 2.45 6.51 -5.04
C SER A 62 3.67 5.62 -4.85
N VAL A 63 4.67 6.15 -4.15
CA VAL A 63 5.88 5.42 -3.75
C VAL A 63 6.22 5.71 -2.29
N ALA A 64 6.72 4.70 -1.59
CA ALA A 64 7.29 4.83 -0.26
C ALA A 64 8.46 3.85 -0.06
N CYS A 65 9.47 4.22 0.71
CA CYS A 65 10.55 3.33 1.12
C CYS A 65 10.46 3.06 2.62
N ASP A 66 10.59 1.80 3.01
CA ASP A 66 10.67 1.43 4.41
C ASP A 66 12.11 1.50 4.96
N ARG A 67 12.25 1.37 6.28
CA ARG A 67 13.55 1.41 6.95
C ARG A 67 14.47 0.23 6.60
N ALA A 68 13.93 -0.85 6.02
CA ALA A 68 14.70 -1.98 5.55
C ALA A 68 15.17 -1.80 4.09
N GLY A 69 14.82 -0.68 3.45
CA GLY A 69 15.16 -0.39 2.07
C GLY A 69 14.23 -1.04 1.04
N ILE A 70 13.08 -1.58 1.47
CA ILE A 70 12.06 -2.06 0.54
C ILE A 70 11.28 -0.86 0.02
N VAL A 71 11.23 -0.75 -1.30
CA VAL A 71 10.41 0.23 -2.00
C VAL A 71 9.03 -0.37 -2.22
N TRP A 72 8.00 0.37 -1.82
CA TRP A 72 6.59 0.06 -1.98
C TRP A 72 6.04 0.97 -3.06
N VAL A 73 5.43 0.38 -4.09
CA VAL A 73 5.02 1.07 -5.30
C VAL A 73 3.54 0.78 -5.54
N GLY A 74 2.70 1.78 -5.31
CA GLY A 74 1.26 1.70 -5.53
C GLY A 74 0.92 2.10 -6.96
N THR A 75 0.26 1.20 -7.70
CA THR A 75 -0.23 1.46 -9.05
C THR A 75 -1.75 1.40 -9.08
N TYR A 76 -2.37 1.88 -10.16
CA TYR A 76 -3.82 1.69 -10.35
C TYR A 76 -4.23 0.23 -10.65
N PHE A 77 -3.28 -0.69 -10.72
CA PHE A 77 -3.49 -2.08 -11.10
C PHE A 77 -2.84 -3.09 -10.13
N GLY A 78 -2.36 -2.63 -8.98
CA GLY A 78 -1.80 -3.50 -7.95
C GLY A 78 -0.64 -2.87 -7.20
N LEU A 79 -0.12 -3.61 -6.23
CA LEU A 79 1.04 -3.22 -5.43
C LEU A 79 2.28 -3.96 -5.91
N SER A 80 3.37 -3.23 -6.15
CA SER A 80 4.69 -3.80 -6.32
C SER A 80 5.59 -3.46 -5.13
N THR A 81 6.49 -4.37 -4.79
CA THR A 81 7.60 -4.09 -3.86
C THR A 81 8.93 -4.46 -4.49
N TYR A 82 9.98 -3.69 -4.20
CA TYR A 82 11.31 -3.90 -4.74
C TYR A 82 12.37 -3.82 -3.63
N ASP A 83 13.23 -4.83 -3.54
CA ASP A 83 14.31 -4.91 -2.54
C ASP A 83 15.67 -4.45 -3.08
N GLY A 84 15.70 -3.84 -4.27
CA GLY A 84 16.94 -3.51 -4.99
C GLY A 84 17.44 -4.62 -5.91
N ARG A 85 16.84 -5.82 -5.87
CA ARG A 85 17.19 -6.97 -6.71
C ARG A 85 15.98 -7.67 -7.30
N LYS A 86 14.92 -7.86 -6.52
CA LYS A 86 13.73 -8.64 -6.88
C LYS A 86 12.48 -7.81 -6.71
N TRP A 87 11.54 -8.03 -7.62
CA TRP A 87 10.18 -7.53 -7.55
C TRP A 87 9.27 -8.54 -6.84
N LEU A 88 8.25 -8.05 -6.17
CA LEU A 88 7.09 -8.82 -5.74
C LEU A 88 5.82 -8.03 -6.03
N ASN A 89 4.89 -8.63 -6.76
CA ASN A 89 3.64 -8.04 -7.20
C ASN A 89 2.48 -8.70 -6.44
N PHE A 90 1.51 -7.88 -6.03
CA PHE A 90 0.34 -8.28 -5.27
C PHE A 90 -0.92 -7.67 -5.88
N MET A 91 -1.96 -8.50 -6.02
CA MET A 91 -3.30 -8.12 -6.49
C MET A 91 -4.37 -8.61 -5.50
N ASP A 92 -5.60 -8.15 -5.68
CA ASP A 92 -6.77 -8.51 -4.86
C ASP A 92 -7.15 -10.00 -4.95
N HIS A 93 -6.95 -10.60 -6.13
CA HIS A 93 -7.30 -11.99 -6.43
C HIS A 93 -6.09 -12.92 -6.47
N ASP A 94 -5.04 -12.63 -5.71
CA ASP A 94 -3.78 -13.37 -5.76
C ASP A 94 -3.68 -14.45 -4.65
N PRO A 95 -4.08 -15.71 -4.88
CA PRO A 95 -3.90 -16.80 -3.92
C PRO A 95 -2.45 -17.33 -3.95
N PRO A 96 -1.95 -17.94 -2.85
CA PRO A 96 -2.51 -17.96 -1.50
C PRO A 96 -2.10 -16.72 -0.68
N VAL A 97 -1.19 -15.90 -1.20
CA VAL A 97 -0.64 -14.70 -0.55
C VAL A 97 -1.02 -13.47 -1.37
N GLY A 98 -2.09 -12.83 -0.94
CA GLY A 98 -2.70 -11.66 -1.54
C GLY A 98 -3.90 -11.25 -0.70
N GLY A 99 -4.26 -9.97 -0.74
CA GLY A 99 -5.30 -9.45 0.15
C GLY A 99 -5.59 -7.98 -0.01
N LEU A 100 -5.13 -7.37 -1.11
CA LEU A 100 -5.48 -6.00 -1.43
C LEU A 100 -7.00 -5.85 -1.40
N ALA A 101 -7.48 -4.76 -0.82
CA ALA A 101 -8.90 -4.44 -0.79
C ALA A 101 -9.43 -4.15 -2.20
N SER A 102 -8.54 -3.66 -3.07
CA SER A 102 -8.72 -3.38 -4.50
C SER A 102 -7.35 -3.19 -5.15
N ASN A 103 -7.25 -3.45 -6.46
CA ASN A 103 -6.05 -3.18 -7.25
C ASN A 103 -5.82 -1.68 -7.51
N PHE A 104 -6.85 -0.85 -7.35
CA PHE A 104 -6.75 0.58 -7.57
C PHE A 104 -6.16 1.29 -6.33
N ILE A 105 -4.83 1.46 -6.31
CA ILE A 105 -4.12 2.07 -5.18
C ILE A 105 -4.00 3.58 -5.39
N ASN A 106 -4.51 4.35 -4.42
CA ASN A 106 -4.42 5.81 -4.41
C ASN A 106 -3.16 6.30 -3.71
N PHE A 107 -2.73 5.60 -2.63
CA PHE A 107 -1.60 6.05 -1.83
C PHE A 107 -0.94 4.87 -1.10
N VAL A 108 0.38 4.94 -0.94
CA VAL A 108 1.16 3.99 -0.13
C VAL A 108 2.13 4.73 0.78
N THR A 109 2.27 4.22 2.01
CA THR A 109 3.33 4.63 2.93
C THR A 109 3.87 3.42 3.69
N ALA A 110 5.05 3.53 4.26
CA ALA A 110 5.65 2.49 5.09
C ALA A 110 5.81 2.96 6.53
N HIS A 111 5.38 2.14 7.49
CA HIS A 111 5.48 2.47 8.90
C HIS A 111 5.55 1.22 9.77
N ASP A 112 6.46 1.22 10.74
CA ASP A 112 6.69 0.11 11.69
C ASP A 112 6.85 -1.28 11.06
N GLY A 113 7.52 -1.35 9.90
CA GLY A 113 7.77 -2.61 9.19
C GLY A 113 6.62 -3.11 8.33
N TYR A 114 5.55 -2.32 8.19
CA TYR A 114 4.41 -2.61 7.34
C TYR A 114 4.28 -1.57 6.23
N GLY A 115 3.89 -2.04 5.04
CA GLY A 115 3.28 -1.20 4.01
C GLY A 115 1.82 -0.94 4.37
N TRP A 116 1.40 0.31 4.27
CA TRP A 116 0.04 0.77 4.46
C TRP A 116 -0.48 1.31 3.14
N ILE A 117 -1.55 0.71 2.64
CA ILE A 117 -2.03 0.92 1.27
C ILE A 117 -3.47 1.42 1.33
N ALA A 118 -3.68 2.64 0.84
CA ALA A 118 -5.00 3.22 0.63
C ALA A 118 -5.46 2.88 -0.78
N THR A 119 -6.61 2.21 -0.88
CA THR A 119 -7.25 1.89 -2.16
C THR A 119 -8.58 2.60 -2.29
N ASP A 120 -9.22 2.49 -3.45
CA ASP A 120 -10.59 2.95 -3.68
C ASP A 120 -11.66 2.14 -2.89
N ASN A 121 -11.26 1.04 -2.25
CA ASN A 121 -12.17 0.13 -1.55
C ASN A 121 -11.65 -0.37 -0.20
N GLY A 122 -10.75 0.37 0.45
CA GLY A 122 -10.36 0.13 1.84
C GLY A 122 -8.90 0.44 2.14
N LEU A 123 -8.50 0.01 3.33
CA LEU A 123 -7.12 0.12 3.82
C LEU A 123 -6.51 -1.28 3.90
N ASN A 124 -5.29 -1.43 3.45
CA ASN A 124 -4.47 -2.58 3.76
C ASN A 124 -3.28 -2.23 4.65
N ALA A 125 -2.89 -3.17 5.50
CA ALA A 125 -1.59 -3.22 6.15
C ALA A 125 -0.94 -4.58 5.84
N THR A 126 0.35 -4.61 5.53
CA THR A 126 1.05 -5.87 5.20
C THR A 126 2.55 -5.81 5.43
N ASP A 127 3.14 -6.93 5.84
CA ASP A 127 4.59 -7.16 5.87
C ASP A 127 5.06 -7.98 4.63
N ARG A 128 4.21 -8.02 3.59
CA ARG A 128 4.27 -8.87 2.38
C ARG A 128 3.89 -10.33 2.59
N LYS A 129 3.76 -10.80 3.84
CA LYS A 129 3.41 -12.19 4.16
C LYS A 129 2.04 -12.30 4.84
N SER A 130 1.80 -11.44 5.82
CA SER A 130 0.54 -11.27 6.54
C SER A 130 -0.19 -10.05 6.01
N TRP A 131 -1.50 -10.15 5.85
CA TRP A 131 -2.33 -9.07 5.32
C TRP A 131 -3.48 -8.77 6.28
N TRP A 132 -3.73 -7.48 6.50
CA TRP A 132 -4.93 -6.99 7.15
C TRP A 132 -5.64 -6.05 6.21
N THR A 133 -6.93 -6.29 5.99
CA THR A 133 -7.80 -5.50 5.13
C THR A 133 -8.92 -4.92 5.97
N TYR A 134 -8.99 -3.59 6.03
CA TYR A 134 -10.01 -2.87 6.78
C TYR A 134 -10.98 -2.23 5.79
N ARG A 135 -12.28 -2.49 5.99
CA ARG A 135 -13.37 -1.89 5.20
C ARG A 135 -14.51 -1.50 6.11
N ARG A 136 -15.20 -0.41 5.78
CA ARG A 136 -16.46 -0.02 6.38
C ARG A 136 -17.60 -0.81 5.74
N ASP A 137 -18.41 -1.47 6.57
CA ASP A 137 -19.67 -2.06 6.14
C ASP A 137 -20.67 -0.94 5.79
N PRO A 138 -21.21 -0.90 4.56
CA PRO A 138 -22.17 0.13 4.17
C PRO A 138 -23.48 0.06 4.97
N ASN A 139 -23.86 -1.12 5.48
CA ASN A 139 -25.14 -1.31 6.17
C ASN A 139 -25.04 -0.95 7.66
N SER A 140 -24.08 -1.54 8.36
CA SER A 140 -23.92 -1.31 9.81
C SER A 140 -23.05 -0.10 10.16
N GLY A 141 -22.22 0.35 9.22
CA GLY A 141 -21.22 1.38 9.46
C GLY A 141 -20.04 0.94 10.33
N ARG A 142 -20.01 -0.33 10.77
CA ARG A 142 -18.90 -0.92 11.52
C ARG A 142 -17.75 -1.27 10.58
N GLY A 143 -16.55 -1.42 11.16
CA GLY A 143 -15.41 -1.93 10.42
C GLY A 143 -15.48 -3.45 10.29
N ILE A 144 -15.14 -3.95 9.11
CA ILE A 144 -14.85 -5.36 8.83
C ILE A 144 -13.34 -5.46 8.64
N VAL A 145 -12.71 -6.36 9.38
CA VAL A 145 -11.29 -6.67 9.27
C VAL A 145 -11.15 -8.09 8.75
N LEU A 146 -10.43 -8.24 7.63
CA LEU A 146 -9.98 -9.53 7.12
C LEU A 146 -8.48 -9.66 7.41
N GLU A 147 -8.10 -10.72 8.10
CA GLU A 147 -6.72 -11.05 8.40
C GLU A 147 -6.35 -12.34 7.68
N ARG A 148 -5.27 -12.30 6.91
CA ARG A 148 -4.68 -13.45 6.24
C ARG A 148 -3.26 -13.65 6.74
N ARG A 149 -2.94 -14.89 7.13
CA ARG A 149 -1.62 -15.26 7.66
C ARG A 149 -0.83 -16.12 6.67
N PRO A 150 0.50 -16.23 6.85
CA PRO A 150 1.37 -16.97 5.92
C PRO A 150 1.08 -18.46 5.87
N ASP A 151 0.44 -19.02 6.90
CA ASP A 151 -0.01 -20.42 6.96
C ASP A 151 -1.30 -20.68 6.16
N GLY A 152 -1.83 -19.65 5.49
CA GLY A 152 -3.08 -19.72 4.73
C GLY A 152 -4.34 -19.51 5.57
N SER A 153 -4.20 -19.34 6.90
CA SER A 153 -5.35 -19.07 7.75
C SER A 153 -5.96 -17.69 7.46
N ILE A 154 -7.29 -17.65 7.47
CA ILE A 154 -8.08 -16.44 7.24
C ILE A 154 -9.02 -16.25 8.42
N ARG A 155 -9.00 -15.05 9.00
CA ARG A 155 -9.91 -14.65 10.07
C ARG A 155 -10.64 -13.37 9.67
N GLN A 156 -11.96 -13.35 9.83
CA GLN A 156 -12.76 -12.15 9.65
C GLN A 156 -13.45 -11.80 10.98
N PHE A 157 -13.43 -10.52 11.35
CA PHE A 157 -14.12 -10.01 12.52
C PHE A 157 -14.56 -8.56 12.32
N THR A 158 -15.43 -8.05 13.19
CA THR A 158 -15.90 -6.67 13.15
C THR A 158 -15.27 -5.82 14.25
N ILE A 159 -15.13 -4.52 13.98
CA ILE A 159 -14.66 -3.50 14.91
C ILE A 159 -15.65 -2.34 14.95
N ASP A 160 -15.76 -1.67 16.09
CA ASP A 160 -16.76 -0.61 16.28
C ASP A 160 -16.39 0.70 15.59
N THR A 161 -15.09 0.96 15.42
CA THR A 161 -14.58 2.19 14.83
C THR A 161 -13.85 1.92 13.53
N ILE A 162 -14.16 2.70 12.49
CA ILE A 162 -13.53 2.66 11.18
C ILE A 162 -13.61 4.05 10.54
N PHE A 163 -12.75 4.32 9.56
CA PHE A 163 -12.80 5.54 8.74
C PHE A 163 -14.18 5.73 8.06
N PRO A 164 -14.57 6.97 7.69
CA PRO A 164 -15.94 7.27 7.26
C PRO A 164 -16.31 6.76 5.85
N HIS A 165 -15.34 6.39 5.01
CA HIS A 165 -15.58 5.87 3.66
C HIS A 165 -14.51 4.90 3.18
N ASN A 166 -14.86 3.95 2.30
CA ASN A 166 -13.93 2.96 1.74
C ASN A 166 -13.01 3.50 0.65
N TYR A 167 -13.33 4.65 0.07
CA TYR A 167 -12.46 5.31 -0.90
C TYR A 167 -11.42 6.14 -0.15
N LEU A 168 -10.20 5.62 -0.01
CA LEU A 168 -9.10 6.23 0.74
C LEU A 168 -8.17 6.99 -0.20
N LEU A 169 -7.73 8.18 0.22
CA LEU A 169 -6.91 9.09 -0.59
C LEU A 169 -5.48 9.24 -0.05
N GLY A 170 -5.27 9.00 1.24
CA GLY A 170 -3.97 9.24 1.86
C GLY A 170 -3.89 8.75 3.30
N ILE A 171 -2.66 8.49 3.74
CA ILE A 171 -2.35 7.98 5.06
C ILE A 171 -1.17 8.76 5.63
N ALA A 172 -1.25 9.16 6.89
CA ALA A 172 -0.12 9.76 7.59
C ALA A 172 0.02 9.21 9.01
N PHE A 173 1.26 9.13 9.49
CA PHE A 173 1.57 8.67 10.84
C PHE A 173 2.13 9.79 11.69
N GLN A 174 1.64 9.89 12.92
CA GLN A 174 2.19 10.76 13.96
C GLN A 174 2.33 9.96 15.25
N GLY A 175 3.52 9.36 15.45
CA GLY A 175 3.74 8.40 16.53
C GLY A 175 2.82 7.19 16.38
N ASP A 176 1.91 7.00 17.33
CA ASP A 176 0.93 5.90 17.31
C ASP A 176 -0.36 6.25 16.59
N ASP A 177 -0.55 7.51 16.25
CA ASP A 177 -1.74 7.96 15.57
C ASP A 177 -1.59 7.74 14.06
N ILE A 178 -2.64 7.19 13.47
CA ILE A 178 -2.82 7.02 12.03
C ILE A 178 -3.94 7.95 11.57
N TRP A 179 -3.60 8.83 10.64
CA TRP A 179 -4.54 9.70 9.95
C TRP A 179 -4.88 9.08 8.62
N VAL A 180 -6.17 8.96 8.33
CA VAL A 180 -6.69 8.38 7.09
C VAL A 180 -7.60 9.41 6.43
N ALA A 181 -7.19 9.87 5.26
CA ALA A 181 -7.99 10.71 4.39
C ALA A 181 -8.86 9.83 3.49
N THR A 182 -10.15 10.15 3.40
CA THR A 182 -11.14 9.45 2.59
C THR A 182 -11.94 10.45 1.75
N GLU A 183 -12.70 9.96 0.79
CA GLU A 183 -13.66 10.78 0.02
C GLU A 183 -14.64 11.55 0.92
N LYS A 184 -15.00 11.02 2.09
CA LYS A 184 -15.96 11.65 3.03
C LYS A 184 -15.29 12.25 4.27
N GLY A 185 -14.08 12.76 4.09
CA GLY A 185 -13.33 13.48 5.13
C GLY A 185 -12.19 12.67 5.73
N VAL A 186 -11.63 13.18 6.82
CA VAL A 186 -10.45 12.63 7.50
C VAL A 186 -10.86 11.96 8.81
N SER A 187 -10.17 10.88 9.17
CA SER A 187 -10.29 10.24 10.48
C SER A 187 -8.91 10.03 11.11
N VAL A 188 -8.85 10.05 12.43
CA VAL A 188 -7.64 9.75 13.20
C VAL A 188 -7.89 8.57 14.12
N GLY A 189 -7.03 7.56 14.03
CA GLY A 189 -7.06 6.38 14.86
C GLY A 189 -5.78 6.20 15.65
N ARG A 190 -5.85 5.47 16.77
CA ARG A 190 -4.67 5.15 17.56
C ARG A 190 -4.33 3.67 17.42
N ARG A 191 -3.10 3.38 17.02
CA ARG A 191 -2.58 2.01 16.97
C ARG A 191 -2.19 1.56 18.37
N SER A 192 -2.73 0.42 18.80
CA SER A 192 -2.31 -0.23 20.05
C SER A 192 -1.03 -1.04 19.81
N ARG A 193 0.11 -0.63 20.38
CA ARG A 193 1.37 -1.40 20.33
C ARG A 193 1.32 -2.72 21.12
N HIS A 194 0.29 -2.93 21.94
CA HIS A 194 0.10 -4.11 22.78
C HIS A 194 -0.98 -5.03 22.20
N ALA A 195 -0.70 -5.79 21.13
CA ALA A 195 -1.67 -6.79 20.65
C ALA A 195 -1.12 -7.92 19.74
N LEU A 196 0.19 -8.18 19.68
CA LEU A 196 0.71 -9.32 18.88
C LEU A 196 0.91 -10.62 19.69
N SER A 197 0.67 -10.60 20.99
CA SER A 197 0.34 -11.80 21.76
C SER A 197 -1.03 -11.60 22.39
N THR A 198 -2.01 -12.41 21.98
CA THR A 198 -3.38 -12.46 22.49
C THR A 198 -4.21 -11.17 22.32
N SER A 199 -5.13 -11.21 21.34
CA SER A 199 -6.40 -10.46 21.27
C SER A 199 -6.48 -9.11 21.99
N THR A 200 -6.53 -7.97 21.28
CA THR A 200 -7.39 -6.79 21.57
C THR A 200 -7.28 -5.72 20.45
N GLN A 201 -8.39 -5.01 20.29
CA GLN A 201 -8.83 -4.07 19.24
C GLN A 201 -8.00 -2.78 19.07
N MET A 202 -8.14 -2.17 17.88
CA MET A 202 -7.73 -0.80 17.57
C MET A 202 -8.92 0.14 17.89
N ASN A 203 -8.73 1.13 18.77
CA ASN A 203 -9.74 2.13 19.09
C ASN A 203 -9.36 3.47 18.47
N VAL A 204 -10.29 4.03 17.69
CA VAL A 204 -10.15 5.29 16.95
C VAL A 204 -11.19 6.25 17.51
N SER A 205 -10.79 7.20 18.36
CA SER A 205 -11.69 8.21 18.92
C SER A 205 -11.87 9.38 17.95
N ARG A 206 -13.12 9.76 17.67
CA ARG A 206 -13.44 10.99 16.93
C ARG A 206 -13.24 12.22 17.83
N GLN A 207 -12.66 13.29 17.28
CA GLN A 207 -12.97 14.66 17.67
C GLN A 207 -13.93 15.26 16.63
#